data_AF-A0A3D1XV62-F1
#
_entry.id   AF-A0A3D1XV62-F1
#
_cell.length_a   1.000
_cell.length_b   1.000
_cell.length_c   1.000
_cell.angle_alpha   90.00
_cell.angle_beta   90.00
_cell.angle_gamma   90.00
#
_symmetry.space_group_name_H-M   'P 1'
#
loop_
_entity.id
_entity.type
_entity.pdbx_description
1 polymer ?
#
loop_
_entity_poly.entity_id
_entity_poly.type
_entity_poly.pdbx_seq_one_letter_code
_entity_poly.pdbx_strand_id
1 'polypeptide(L)'
;MNILISAYQTILYQPLFNALVLLYEHLPGHDFGIAVIVLTILIRLIFYPLMVQSIKSQKVLSELQPKIQEIQQKYKGDKEKQARETMGLYQREKINPFGGCLPLLIQLPILIALYQVFWKGLQPGAMAHLYSFVSNPGVITPTFLGIIDLAQSCTIKVNDVQQLLWSNIILVLLAGVTQFLQTKMITPKTKKVEKE
;
A
#
# COMPACT_ATOMS: atom_id res chain seq x y z
N MET A 1 25.67 11.31 10.93
CA MET A 1 24.45 12.03 10.51
C MET A 1 23.97 11.41 9.21
N ASN A 2 22.91 10.60 9.27
CA ASN A 2 22.56 9.70 8.18
C ASN A 2 21.81 10.48 7.10
N ILE A 3 22.51 10.91 6.06
CA ILE A 3 21.95 11.65 4.90
C ILE A 3 20.67 10.98 4.37
N LEU A 4 20.64 9.64 4.35
CA LEU A 4 19.47 8.85 3.96
C LEU A 4 18.24 9.09 4.84
N ILE A 5 18.44 9.21 6.16
CA ILE A 5 17.34 9.46 7.12
C ILE A 5 16.82 10.89 6.95
N SER A 6 17.71 11.86 6.79
CA SER A 6 17.32 13.25 6.55
C SER A 6 16.58 13.41 5.21
N ALA A 7 17.10 12.80 4.14
CA ALA A 7 16.42 12.79 2.84
C ALA A 7 15.04 12.14 2.92
N TYR A 8 14.92 11.00 3.59
CA TYR A 8 13.64 10.33 3.83
C TYR A 8 12.66 11.23 4.61
N GLN A 9 13.13 11.91 5.66
CA GLN A 9 12.28 12.79 6.44
C GLN A 9 11.79 14.00 5.64
N THR A 10 12.66 14.65 4.89
CA THR A 10 12.31 15.85 4.11
C THR A 10 11.47 15.51 2.88
N ILE A 11 11.74 14.39 2.20
CA ILE A 11 11.08 14.04 0.93
C ILE A 11 9.75 13.31 1.15
N LEU A 12 9.64 12.47 2.18
CA LEU A 12 8.44 11.67 2.42
C LEU A 12 7.69 12.10 3.68
N TYR A 13 8.33 12.08 4.84
CA TYR A 13 7.62 12.29 6.12
C TYR A 13 7.02 13.69 6.24
N GLN A 14 7.81 14.74 6.00
CA GLN A 14 7.40 16.12 6.20
C GLN A 14 6.26 16.55 5.27
N PRO A 15 6.32 16.36 3.94
CA PRO A 15 5.21 16.75 3.06
C PRO A 15 3.93 15.97 3.37
N LEU A 16 4.07 14.70 3.76
CA LEU A 16 2.94 13.85 4.10
C LEU A 16 2.26 14.26 5.41
N PHE A 17 3.05 14.59 6.43
CA PHE A 17 2.55 15.13 7.70
C PHE A 17 1.84 16.47 7.49
N ASN A 18 2.47 17.39 6.75
CA ASN A 18 1.89 18.71 6.48
C ASN A 18 0.62 18.61 5.64
N ALA A 19 0.59 17.73 4.64
CA ALA A 19 -0.63 17.47 3.87
C ALA A 19 -1.75 16.93 4.77
N LEU A 20 -1.44 16.03 5.70
CA LEU A 20 -2.42 15.50 6.65
C LEU A 20 -2.98 16.60 7.57
N VAL A 21 -2.11 17.45 8.13
CA VAL A 21 -2.53 18.55 9.02
C VAL A 21 -3.35 19.59 8.27
N LEU A 22 -2.95 19.95 7.04
CA LEU A 22 -3.75 20.84 6.20
C LEU A 22 -5.13 20.26 5.92
N LEU A 23 -5.22 18.97 5.58
CA LEU A 23 -6.50 18.30 5.36
C LEU A 23 -7.33 18.28 6.64
N TYR A 24 -6.72 18.02 7.79
CA TYR A 24 -7.40 18.02 9.08
C TYR A 24 -8.01 19.39 9.41
N GLU A 25 -7.28 20.48 9.16
CA GLU A 25 -7.76 21.85 9.42
C GLU A 25 -8.84 22.34 8.43
N HIS A 26 -8.74 21.93 7.16
CA HIS A 26 -9.66 22.41 6.12
C HIS A 26 -10.92 21.54 5.97
N LEU A 27 -10.95 20.34 6.56
CA LEU A 27 -12.10 19.45 6.49
C LEU A 27 -13.14 19.76 7.58
N PRO A 28 -14.44 19.74 7.24
CA PRO A 28 -15.50 19.97 8.21
C PRO A 28 -15.50 18.86 9.26
N GLY A 29 -15.48 19.25 10.54
CA GLY A 29 -15.54 18.32 11.68
C GLY A 29 -14.18 17.98 12.31
N HIS A 30 -13.06 18.47 11.78
CA HIS A 30 -11.71 18.14 12.27
C HIS A 30 -11.55 16.62 12.51
N ASP A 31 -12.07 15.82 11.58
CA ASP A 31 -12.09 14.36 11.67
C ASP A 31 -10.81 13.79 11.05
N PHE A 32 -9.95 13.23 11.91
CA PHE A 32 -8.66 12.70 11.50
C PHE A 32 -8.80 11.57 10.48
N GLY A 33 -9.74 10.65 10.66
CA GLY A 33 -9.89 9.55 9.71
C GLY A 33 -10.41 10.00 8.33
N ILE A 34 -11.20 11.07 8.23
CA ILE A 34 -11.60 11.64 6.93
C ILE A 34 -10.39 12.26 6.25
N ALA A 35 -9.55 13.00 6.99
CA ALA A 35 -8.30 13.56 6.48
C ALA A 35 -7.38 12.47 5.93
N VAL A 36 -7.27 11.32 6.62
CA VAL A 36 -6.51 10.16 6.13
C VAL A 36 -7.10 9.61 4.82
N ILE A 37 -8.43 9.43 4.73
CA ILE A 37 -9.07 8.93 3.51
C ILE A 37 -8.77 9.86 2.33
N VAL A 38 -8.95 11.17 2.50
CA VAL A 38 -8.67 12.15 1.45
C VAL A 38 -7.20 12.12 1.05
N LEU A 39 -6.29 12.06 2.03
CA LEU A 39 -4.85 11.93 1.78
C LEU A 39 -4.52 10.68 0.94
N THR A 40 -5.12 9.54 1.27
CA THR A 40 -4.89 8.29 0.51
C THR A 40 -5.41 8.38 -0.92
N ILE A 41 -6.52 9.07 -1.16
CA ILE A 41 -7.06 9.30 -2.52
C ILE A 41 -6.09 10.18 -3.32
N LEU A 42 -5.59 11.27 -2.74
CA LEU A 42 -4.62 12.16 -3.40
C LEU A 42 -3.35 11.41 -3.78
N ILE A 43 -2.80 10.62 -2.86
CA ILE A 43 -1.63 9.78 -3.14
C ILE A 43 -1.95 8.80 -4.27
N ARG A 44 -3.09 8.09 -4.21
CA ARG A 44 -3.48 7.16 -5.29
C ARG A 44 -3.60 7.84 -6.65
N LEU A 45 -4.08 9.07 -6.72
CA LEU A 45 -4.14 9.83 -7.98
C LEU A 45 -2.75 10.16 -8.53
N ILE A 46 -1.81 10.57 -7.67
CA ILE A 46 -0.43 10.85 -8.08
C ILE A 46 0.26 9.57 -8.59
N PHE A 47 0.04 8.44 -7.91
CA PHE A 47 0.63 7.14 -8.28
C PHE A 47 -0.20 6.36 -9.32
N TYR A 48 -1.35 6.89 -9.76
CA TYR A 48 -2.21 6.26 -10.75
C TYR A 48 -1.49 5.85 -12.05
N PRO A 49 -0.71 6.73 -12.73
CA PRO A 49 -0.03 6.35 -13.97
C PRO A 49 0.97 5.21 -13.77
N LEU A 50 1.63 5.15 -12.61
CA LEU A 50 2.54 4.07 -12.26
C LEU A 50 1.78 2.74 -12.04
N MET A 51 0.65 2.81 -11.33
CA MET A 51 -0.20 1.65 -11.07
C MET A 51 -0.73 1.04 -12.37
N VAL A 52 -1.19 1.87 -13.31
CA VAL A 52 -1.66 1.42 -14.64
C VAL A 52 -0.57 0.66 -15.40
N GLN A 53 0.67 1.16 -15.38
CA GLN A 53 1.80 0.48 -16.04
C GLN A 53 2.05 -0.91 -15.44
N SER A 54 2.02 -1.03 -14.11
CA SER A 54 2.23 -2.33 -13.46
C SER A 54 1.10 -3.33 -13.74
N ILE A 55 -0.15 -2.88 -13.77
CA ILE A 55 -1.29 -3.72 -14.15
C ILE A 55 -1.12 -4.24 -15.58
N LYS A 56 -0.67 -3.38 -16.51
CA LYS A 56 -0.38 -3.78 -17.89
C LYS A 56 0.72 -4.85 -17.94
N SER A 57 1.81 -4.69 -17.20
CA SER A 57 2.88 -5.71 -17.13
C SER A 57 2.39 -7.04 -16.55
N GLN A 58 1.54 -7.01 -15.52
CA GLN A 58 0.96 -8.23 -14.93
C GLN A 58 0.06 -8.97 -15.92
N LYS A 59 -0.78 -8.25 -16.67
CA LYS A 59 -1.64 -8.86 -17.70
C LYS A 59 -0.82 -9.64 -18.74
N VAL A 60 0.24 -9.03 -19.26
CA VAL A 60 1.09 -9.66 -20.27
C VAL A 60 1.81 -10.89 -19.70
N LEU A 61 2.28 -10.82 -18.45
CA LEU A 61 2.90 -11.98 -17.79
C LEU A 61 1.91 -13.15 -17.64
N SER A 62 0.65 -12.85 -17.37
CA SER A 62 -0.38 -13.88 -17.27
C SER A 62 -0.77 -14.50 -18.61
N GLU A 63 -0.69 -13.75 -19.70
CA GLU A 63 -0.84 -14.29 -21.07
C GLU A 63 0.31 -15.24 -21.42
N LEU A 64 1.51 -15.04 -20.86
CA LEU A 64 2.66 -15.94 -21.02
C LEU A 64 2.64 -17.16 -20.10
N GLN A 65 1.83 -17.14 -19.03
CA GLN A 65 1.75 -18.24 -18.06
C GLN A 65 1.56 -19.64 -18.68
N PRO A 66 0.75 -19.88 -19.71
CA PRO A 66 0.68 -21.19 -20.38
C PRO A 66 2.00 -21.60 -21.04
N LYS A 67 2.68 -20.70 -21.77
CA LYS A 67 4.00 -20.97 -22.38
C LYS A 67 5.05 -21.28 -21.33
N ILE A 68 5.00 -20.57 -20.19
CA ILE A 68 5.87 -20.86 -19.05
C ILE A 68 5.59 -22.28 -18.57
N GLN A 69 4.31 -22.65 -18.35
CA GLN A 69 3.93 -24.00 -17.93
C GLN A 69 4.40 -25.09 -18.90
N GLU A 70 4.36 -24.87 -20.22
CA GLU A 70 4.91 -25.78 -21.22
C GLU A 70 6.41 -26.00 -21.03
N ILE A 71 7.19 -24.92 -20.83
CA ILE A 71 8.63 -25.02 -20.51
C ILE A 71 8.83 -25.79 -19.21
N GLN A 72 8.03 -25.50 -18.18
CA GLN A 72 8.10 -26.23 -16.91
C GLN A 72 7.81 -27.73 -17.08
N GLN A 73 6.89 -28.10 -17.98
CA GLN A 73 6.55 -29.48 -18.29
C GLN A 73 7.63 -30.18 -19.12
N LYS A 74 8.17 -29.52 -20.14
CA LYS A 74 9.19 -30.04 -21.04
C LYS A 74 10.52 -30.31 -20.34
N TYR A 75 10.87 -29.50 -19.34
CA TYR A 75 12.12 -29.62 -18.59
C TYR A 75 11.90 -30.04 -17.12
N LYS A 76 10.83 -30.82 -16.82
CA LYS A 76 10.61 -31.41 -15.49
C LYS A 76 11.79 -32.31 -15.10
N GLY A 77 12.73 -31.78 -14.33
CA GLY A 77 13.93 -32.48 -13.87
C GLY A 77 15.22 -31.67 -14.01
N ASP A 78 15.23 -30.66 -14.88
CA ASP A 78 16.38 -29.79 -15.11
C ASP A 78 16.01 -28.33 -14.82
N LYS A 79 16.13 -27.95 -13.54
CA LYS A 79 15.81 -26.59 -13.06
C LYS A 79 16.67 -25.53 -13.74
N GLU A 80 17.89 -25.87 -14.13
CA GLU A 80 18.80 -24.92 -14.77
C GLU A 80 18.33 -24.60 -16.19
N LYS A 81 18.02 -25.63 -17.00
CA LYS A 81 17.44 -25.41 -18.34
C LYS A 81 16.08 -24.74 -18.26
N GLN A 82 15.26 -25.10 -17.28
CA GLN A 82 13.96 -24.45 -17.05
C GLN A 82 14.12 -22.94 -16.82
N ALA A 83 15.06 -22.52 -15.96
CA ALA A 83 15.32 -21.11 -15.69
C ALA A 83 15.84 -20.37 -16.93
N ARG A 84 16.79 -20.97 -17.68
CA ARG A 84 17.35 -20.39 -18.91
C ARG A 84 16.29 -20.18 -20.00
N GLU A 85 15.46 -21.19 -20.27
CA GLU A 85 14.39 -21.10 -21.27
C GLU A 85 13.30 -20.11 -20.86
N THR A 86 12.95 -20.06 -19.57
CA THR A 86 11.98 -19.09 -19.05
C THR A 86 12.50 -17.65 -19.21
N MET A 87 13.78 -17.40 -18.90
CA MET A 87 14.39 -16.09 -19.13
C MET A 87 14.51 -15.76 -20.62
N GLY A 88 14.85 -16.73 -21.46
CA GLY A 88 14.88 -16.59 -22.91
C GLY A 88 13.51 -16.20 -23.48
N LEU A 89 12.42 -16.81 -22.97
CA LEU A 89 11.06 -16.43 -23.32
C LEU A 89 10.75 -14.98 -22.95
N TYR A 90 11.11 -14.53 -21.74
CA TYR A 90 10.92 -13.14 -21.32
C TYR A 90 11.68 -12.15 -22.22
N GLN A 91 12.90 -12.49 -22.65
CA GLN A 91 13.69 -11.65 -23.55
C GLN A 91 13.10 -11.59 -24.96
N ARG A 92 12.66 -12.72 -25.52
CA ARG A 92 12.02 -12.79 -26.84
C ARG A 92 10.74 -11.97 -26.91
N GLU A 93 9.93 -12.05 -25.85
CA GLU A 93 8.66 -11.32 -25.73
C GLU A 93 8.86 -9.88 -25.19
N LYS A 94 10.12 -9.48 -24.91
CA LYS A 94 10.51 -8.14 -24.39
C LYS A 94 9.76 -7.71 -23.13
N ILE A 95 9.51 -8.64 -22.22
CA ILE A 95 8.78 -8.39 -20.98
C ILE A 95 9.74 -8.37 -19.80
N ASN A 96 9.53 -7.41 -18.90
CA ASN A 96 10.24 -7.33 -17.63
C ASN A 96 9.45 -8.04 -16.52
N PRO A 97 9.90 -9.19 -15.99
CA PRO A 97 9.18 -9.92 -14.93
C PRO A 97 9.03 -9.10 -13.64
N PHE A 98 9.90 -8.11 -13.42
CA PHE A 98 9.86 -7.24 -12.24
C PHE A 98 8.88 -6.05 -12.39
N GLY A 99 8.27 -5.84 -13.57
CA GLY A 99 7.31 -4.76 -13.76
C GLY A 99 6.05 -4.90 -12.89
N GLY A 100 5.71 -6.13 -12.49
CA GLY A 100 4.58 -6.40 -11.60
C GLY A 100 4.83 -6.06 -10.12
N CYS A 101 6.07 -6.18 -9.63
CA CYS A 101 6.40 -5.93 -8.22
C CYS A 101 6.87 -4.49 -7.95
N LEU A 102 7.14 -3.70 -8.99
CA LEU A 102 7.63 -2.33 -8.87
C LEU A 102 6.74 -1.41 -8.02
N PRO A 103 5.39 -1.42 -8.13
CA PRO A 103 4.57 -0.58 -7.27
C PRO A 103 4.66 -0.97 -5.80
N LEU A 104 4.81 -2.26 -5.49
CA LEU A 104 4.92 -2.74 -4.11
C LEU A 104 6.20 -2.20 -3.46
N LEU A 105 7.31 -2.20 -4.20
CA LEU A 105 8.58 -1.66 -3.73
C LEU A 105 8.51 -0.16 -3.46
N ILE A 106 7.79 0.61 -4.29
CA ILE A 106 7.59 2.04 -4.10
C ILE A 106 6.58 2.32 -2.97
N GLN A 107 5.58 1.46 -2.80
CA GLN A 107 4.56 1.59 -1.78
C GLN A 107 5.12 1.39 -0.37
N LEU A 108 6.11 0.49 -0.19
CA LEU A 108 6.64 0.13 1.11
C LEU A 108 7.26 1.32 1.87
N PRO A 109 8.14 2.17 1.27
CA PRO A 109 8.61 3.40 1.90
C PRO A 109 7.48 4.37 2.27
N ILE A 110 6.46 4.52 1.43
CA ILE A 110 5.31 5.42 1.67
C ILE A 110 4.49 4.92 2.86
N LEU A 111 4.29 3.60 2.97
CA LEU A 111 3.60 2.99 4.10
C LEU A 111 4.35 3.26 5.41
N ILE A 112 5.68 3.10 5.42
CA ILE A 112 6.51 3.40 6.59
C ILE A 112 6.41 4.89 6.94
N ALA A 113 6.36 5.77 5.93
CA ALA A 113 6.23 7.21 6.16
C ALA A 113 4.87 7.55 6.79
N LEU A 114 3.77 7.02 6.25
CA LEU A 114 2.42 7.16 6.82
C LEU A 114 2.35 6.64 8.24
N TYR A 115 2.93 5.46 8.51
CA TYR A 115 2.97 4.90 9.85
C TYR A 115 3.72 5.81 10.83
N GLN A 116 4.86 6.38 10.41
CA GLN A 116 5.58 7.35 11.23
C GLN A 116 4.79 8.64 11.43
N VAL A 117 4.07 9.10 10.42
CA VAL A 117 3.16 10.27 10.52
C VAL A 117 2.08 10.01 11.57
N PHE A 118 1.48 8.82 11.59
CA PHE A 118 0.49 8.48 12.62
C PHE A 118 1.10 8.30 14.00
N TRP A 119 2.27 7.67 14.10
CA TRP A 119 2.88 7.39 15.40
C TRP A 119 3.54 8.63 16.04
N LYS A 120 4.33 9.37 15.25
CA LYS A 120 5.06 10.55 15.74
C LYS A 120 4.24 11.82 15.60
N GLY A 121 3.42 11.94 14.55
CA GLY A 121 2.63 13.15 14.28
C GLY A 121 1.57 13.47 15.34
N LEU A 122 1.13 12.47 16.11
CA LEU A 122 0.23 12.66 17.25
C LEU A 122 0.96 13.15 18.52
N GLN A 123 2.29 13.17 18.54
CA GLN A 123 3.05 13.71 19.66
C GLN A 123 3.15 15.23 19.55
N PRO A 124 3.07 15.97 20.68
CA PRO A 124 3.21 17.44 20.67
C PRO A 124 4.51 17.93 20.00
N GLY A 125 5.58 17.14 20.08
CA GLY A 125 6.87 17.46 19.45
C GLY A 125 6.88 17.42 17.92
N ALA A 126 5.88 16.81 17.27
CA ALA A 126 5.81 16.76 15.82
C ALA A 126 5.45 18.10 15.16
N MET A 127 4.86 19.02 15.94
CA MET A 127 4.48 20.36 15.45
C MET A 127 5.70 21.21 15.05
N ALA A 128 6.91 20.82 15.48
CA ALA A 128 8.16 21.42 15.03
C ALA A 128 8.51 21.13 13.55
N HIS A 129 7.84 20.15 12.92
CA HIS A 129 8.06 19.78 11.52
C HIS A 129 7.04 20.39 10.54
N LEU A 130 6.16 21.26 11.03
CA LEU A 130 5.20 21.98 10.20
C LEU A 130 5.91 23.01 9.30
N TYR A 131 5.40 23.19 8.09
CA TYR A 131 5.79 24.30 7.25
C TYR A 131 5.17 25.61 7.76
N SER A 132 5.80 26.74 7.45
CA SER A 132 5.37 28.07 7.89
C SER A 132 3.96 28.47 7.46
N PHE A 133 3.39 27.80 6.45
CA PHE A 133 2.04 28.05 5.93
C PHE A 133 0.97 27.12 6.51
N VAL A 134 1.35 26.15 7.36
CA VAL A 134 0.40 25.22 8.00
C VAL A 134 0.12 25.71 9.41
N SER A 135 -1.15 25.86 9.77
CA SER A 135 -1.52 26.29 11.11
C SER A 135 -1.24 25.15 12.11
N ASN A 136 -1.00 25.51 13.36
CA ASN A 136 -0.73 24.52 14.41
C ASN A 136 -2.03 24.21 15.15
N PRO A 137 -2.65 23.03 14.95
CA PRO A 137 -3.88 22.66 15.65
C PRO A 137 -3.65 22.31 17.13
N GLY A 138 -2.39 22.26 17.59
CA GLY A 138 -2.01 21.97 18.97
C GLY A 138 -2.10 20.47 19.27
N VAL A 139 -3.32 19.95 19.44
CA VAL A 139 -3.57 18.54 19.75
C VAL A 139 -4.44 17.95 18.65
N ILE A 140 -3.91 16.97 17.93
CA ILE A 140 -4.65 16.23 16.92
C ILE A 140 -5.41 15.10 17.62
N THR A 141 -6.74 15.17 17.62
CA THR A 141 -7.58 14.06 18.10
C THR A 141 -7.68 12.99 17.01
N PRO A 142 -7.19 11.76 17.26
CA PRO A 142 -7.17 10.70 16.26
C PRO A 142 -8.54 10.00 16.14
N THR A 143 -9.62 10.77 16.08
CA THR A 143 -10.98 10.25 15.97
C THR A 143 -11.41 10.08 14.51
N PHE A 144 -12.23 9.08 14.25
CA PHE A 144 -12.91 8.86 12.99
C PHE A 144 -14.42 8.88 13.20
N LEU A 145 -15.08 9.83 12.53
CA LEU A 145 -16.52 10.09 12.60
C LEU A 145 -17.00 10.41 14.02
N GLY A 146 -16.09 10.85 14.90
CA GLY A 146 -16.34 11.04 16.34
C GLY A 146 -16.67 9.77 17.14
N ILE A 147 -16.68 8.59 16.52
CA ILE A 147 -17.13 7.32 17.15
C ILE A 147 -15.95 6.36 17.38
N ILE A 148 -14.89 6.47 16.59
CA ILE A 148 -13.78 5.51 16.56
C ILE A 148 -12.47 6.23 16.89
N ASP A 149 -11.75 5.77 17.90
CA ASP A 149 -10.38 6.21 18.17
C ASP A 149 -9.39 5.34 17.36
N LEU A 150 -8.65 5.97 16.46
CA LEU A 150 -7.70 5.31 15.55
C LEU A 150 -6.31 5.12 16.17
N ALA A 151 -5.96 5.90 17.20
CA ALA A 151 -4.63 5.81 17.83
C ALA A 151 -4.57 4.78 18.96
N GLN A 152 -5.74 4.36 19.45
CA GLN A 152 -5.81 3.30 20.45
C GLN A 152 -5.32 1.98 19.83
N SER A 153 -4.06 1.63 20.15
CA SER A 153 -3.51 0.33 19.81
C SER A 153 -4.43 -0.74 20.38
N CYS A 154 -4.87 -1.67 19.54
CA CYS A 154 -5.64 -2.83 19.96
C CYS A 154 -4.75 -3.72 20.83
N THR A 155 -4.54 -3.34 22.09
CA THR A 155 -3.97 -4.24 23.08
C THR A 155 -5.03 -5.30 23.31
N ILE A 156 -4.80 -6.47 22.73
CA ILE A 156 -5.54 -7.69 23.06
C ILE A 156 -5.21 -8.01 24.52
N LYS A 157 -5.93 -7.39 25.45
CA LYS A 157 -6.07 -7.93 26.79
C LYS A 157 -7.13 -9.01 26.69
N VAL A 158 -6.69 -10.26 26.73
CA VAL A 158 -7.49 -11.47 26.53
C VAL A 158 -8.70 -11.57 27.48
N ASN A 159 -8.74 -10.74 28.54
CA ASN A 159 -9.76 -10.81 29.58
C ASN A 159 -10.96 -9.87 29.42
N ASP A 160 -10.96 -8.92 28.47
CA ASP A 160 -12.11 -8.02 28.26
C ASP A 160 -12.47 -7.93 26.77
N VAL A 161 -13.07 -9.01 26.29
CA VAL A 161 -13.40 -9.25 24.87
C VAL A 161 -14.67 -8.52 24.41
N GLN A 162 -15.43 -7.86 25.30
CA GLN A 162 -16.84 -7.60 24.98
C GLN A 162 -17.17 -6.20 24.40
N GLN A 163 -16.47 -5.11 24.76
CA GLN A 163 -17.01 -3.76 24.53
C GLN A 163 -16.21 -2.85 23.57
N LEU A 164 -14.91 -3.07 23.39
CA LEU A 164 -14.11 -2.39 22.35
C LEU A 164 -13.98 -3.19 21.04
N LEU A 165 -14.49 -4.42 21.01
CA LEU A 165 -14.20 -5.39 19.94
C LEU A 165 -14.93 -5.10 18.61
N TRP A 166 -16.09 -4.46 18.64
CA TRP A 166 -16.97 -4.42 17.47
C TRP A 166 -16.59 -3.36 16.43
N SER A 167 -16.17 -2.15 16.87
CA SER A 167 -16.03 -1.03 15.94
C SER A 167 -14.81 -1.15 15.00
N ASN A 168 -13.70 -1.70 15.50
CA ASN A 168 -12.47 -1.83 14.71
C ASN A 168 -12.37 -3.17 13.94
N ILE A 169 -13.00 -4.26 14.43
CA ILE A 169 -13.07 -5.54 13.69
C ILE A 169 -13.82 -5.37 12.38
N ILE A 170 -14.91 -4.60 12.37
CA ILE A 170 -15.69 -4.37 11.14
C ILE A 170 -14.80 -3.76 10.06
N LEU A 171 -13.94 -2.80 10.41
CA LEU A 171 -13.01 -2.18 9.45
C LEU A 171 -11.96 -3.18 8.94
N VAL A 172 -11.38 -4.01 9.82
CA VAL A 172 -10.39 -5.02 9.43
C VAL A 172 -11.02 -6.11 8.55
N LEU A 173 -12.22 -6.56 8.89
CA LEU A 173 -12.95 -7.59 8.16
C LEU A 173 -13.39 -7.05 6.78
N LEU A 174 -13.90 -5.82 6.73
CA LEU A 174 -14.26 -5.14 5.49
C LEU A 174 -13.03 -4.91 4.61
N ALA A 175 -11.90 -4.48 5.18
CA ALA A 175 -10.64 -4.34 4.44
C ALA A 175 -10.17 -5.69 3.88
N GLY A 176 -10.21 -6.75 4.68
CA GLY A 176 -9.85 -8.11 4.26
C GLY A 176 -10.74 -8.65 3.15
N VAL A 177 -12.07 -8.49 3.27
CA VAL A 177 -13.04 -8.87 2.22
C VAL A 177 -12.80 -8.06 0.95
N THR A 178 -12.57 -6.76 1.07
CA THR A 178 -12.30 -5.89 -0.08
C THR A 178 -11.00 -6.30 -0.78
N GLN A 179 -9.94 -6.60 -0.03
CA GLN A 179 -8.67 -7.06 -0.57
C GLN A 179 -8.78 -8.44 -1.25
N PHE A 180 -9.58 -9.34 -0.68
CA PHE A 180 -9.88 -10.64 -1.29
C PHE A 180 -10.64 -10.47 -2.62
N LEU A 181 -11.67 -9.63 -2.65
CA LEU A 181 -12.43 -9.33 -3.87
C LEU A 181 -11.54 -8.68 -4.94
N GLN A 182 -10.71 -7.71 -4.55
CA GLN A 182 -9.73 -7.07 -5.45
C GLN A 182 -8.78 -8.08 -6.07
N THR A 183 -8.23 -8.99 -5.27
CA THR A 183 -7.33 -10.05 -5.75
C THR A 183 -8.03 -10.97 -6.73
N LYS A 184 -9.28 -11.35 -6.44
CA LYS A 184 -10.08 -12.22 -7.31
C LYS A 184 -10.41 -11.57 -8.66
N MET A 185 -10.63 -10.26 -8.69
CA MET A 185 -10.90 -9.52 -9.92
C MET A 185 -9.64 -9.29 -10.77
N ILE A 186 -8.50 -9.09 -10.12
CA ILE A 186 -7.23 -8.78 -10.81
C ILE A 186 -6.54 -10.04 -11.35
N THR A 187 -6.81 -11.22 -10.76
CA THR A 187 -6.20 -12.48 -11.21
C THR A 187 -6.80 -12.90 -12.57
N PRO A 188 -6.02 -12.87 -13.66
CA PRO A 188 -6.50 -13.32 -14.96
C PRO A 188 -6.66 -14.84 -15.02
N LYS A 189 -7.68 -15.31 -15.72
CA LYS A 189 -7.96 -16.74 -15.91
C LYS A 189 -6.92 -17.33 -16.87
N THR A 190 -6.00 -18.15 -16.35
CA THR A 190 -5.06 -18.90 -17.18
C THR A 190 -5.84 -19.85 -18.09
N LYS A 191 -5.69 -19.70 -19.42
CA LYS A 191 -6.18 -20.72 -20.36
C LYS A 191 -5.33 -21.98 -20.14
N LYS A 192 -5.98 -23.09 -19.77
CA LYS A 192 -5.31 -24.40 -19.64
C LYS A 192 -4.75 -24.80 -20.99
N VAL A 193 -3.51 -25.26 -21.02
CA VAL A 193 -2.89 -25.91 -22.19
C VAL A 193 -3.74 -27.14 -22.50
N GLU A 194 -4.40 -27.12 -23.65
CA GLU A 194 -5.14 -28.26 -24.19
C GLU A 194 -4.09 -29.28 -24.64
N LYS A 195 -4.10 -30.46 -24.02
CA LYS A 195 -3.18 -31.54 -24.36
C LYS A 195 -3.68 -32.16 -25.67
N GLU A 196 -3.00 -31.90 -26.77
CA GLU A 196 -3.02 -32.78 -27.96
C GLU A 196 -2.03 -33.93 -27.79
#